data_AF-A0A950EXB4-F1
#
_entry.id   AF-A0A950EXB4-F1
#
_cell.length_a   1.000
_cell.length_b   1.000
_cell.length_c   1.000
_cell.angle_alpha   90.00
_cell.angle_beta   90.00
_cell.angle_gamma   90.00
#
_symmetry.space_group_name_H-M   'P 1'
#
loop_
_entity.id
_entity.type
_entity.pdbx_description
1 polymer ?
#
loop_
_entity_poly.entity_id
_entity_poly.type
_entity_poly.pdbx_seq_one_letter_code
_entity_poly.pdbx_strand_id
1 'polypeptide(L)'
;MAPPSDREFSSFWPALEKALIILVALHSAAIGVGALVATEWGLRFSGFPGASPLFFPRQVGVFHLVVACAYLIEYFRYRGIAVLVITKAIAVLFLVTMMAVDRLPWVVPISALGDGLMVVAVLAVHLPVLRPR
;
A
#
# COMPACT_ATOMS: atom_id res chain seq x y z
N MET A 1 15.75 -14.21 29.85
CA MET A 1 14.70 -14.20 28.81
C MET A 1 15.00 -15.40 27.92
N ALA A 2 14.21 -16.47 28.00
CA ALA A 2 14.46 -17.67 27.20
C ALA A 2 14.15 -17.37 25.71
N PRO A 3 14.93 -17.89 24.75
CA PRO A 3 14.64 -17.71 23.34
C PRO A 3 13.29 -18.37 23.00
N PRO A 4 12.48 -17.76 22.11
CA PRO A 4 11.19 -18.31 21.71
C PRO A 4 11.37 -19.73 21.15
N SER A 5 10.51 -20.65 21.57
CA SER A 5 10.57 -22.05 21.12
C SER A 5 10.36 -22.15 19.60
N ASP A 6 10.96 -23.15 18.95
CA ASP A 6 10.89 -23.34 17.49
C ASP A 6 9.46 -23.36 16.90
N ARG A 7 8.44 -23.67 17.72
CA ARG A 7 7.02 -23.64 17.36
C ARG A 7 6.39 -22.24 17.35
N GLU A 8 6.83 -21.33 18.22
CA GLU A 8 6.36 -19.94 18.20
C GLU A 8 6.97 -19.17 17.03
N PHE A 9 8.25 -19.44 16.73
CA PHE A 9 8.93 -18.83 15.58
C PHE A 9 8.35 -19.31 14.25
N SER A 10 7.87 -20.56 14.16
CA SER A 10 7.32 -21.11 12.92
C SER A 10 5.93 -20.57 12.55
N SER A 11 5.14 -20.13 13.53
CA SER A 11 3.78 -19.59 13.29
C SER A 11 3.72 -18.06 13.21
N PHE A 12 4.69 -17.36 13.82
CA PHE A 12 4.71 -15.90 13.87
C PHE A 12 4.87 -15.24 12.49
N TRP A 13 5.88 -15.63 11.70
CA TRP A 13 6.18 -14.97 10.42
C TRP A 13 5.05 -15.08 9.39
N PRO A 14 4.44 -16.26 9.17
CA PRO A 14 3.29 -16.36 8.26
C PRO A 14 2.06 -15.57 8.75
N ALA A 15 1.82 -15.53 10.07
CA ALA A 15 0.73 -14.75 10.63
C ALA A 15 0.95 -13.24 10.48
N LEU A 16 2.18 -12.78 10.73
CA LEU A 16 2.59 -11.39 10.55
C LEU A 16 2.49 -10.97 9.08
N GLU A 17 2.97 -11.80 8.16
CA GLU A 17 2.86 -11.58 6.72
C GLU A 17 1.41 -11.39 6.30
N LYS A 18 0.55 -12.34 6.68
CA LYS A 18 -0.89 -12.27 6.39
C LYS A 18 -1.51 -10.99 6.95
N ALA A 19 -1.19 -10.64 8.20
CA ALA A 19 -1.70 -9.43 8.83
C ALA A 19 -1.26 -8.17 8.08
N LEU A 20 0.02 -8.07 7.71
CA LEU A 20 0.56 -6.93 6.96
C LEU A 20 -0.10 -6.77 5.60
N ILE A 21 -0.29 -7.85 4.85
CA ILE A 21 -0.92 -7.78 3.53
C ILE A 21 -2.38 -7.34 3.64
N ILE A 22 -3.12 -7.86 4.63
CA ILE A 22 -4.49 -7.42 4.91
C ILE A 22 -4.51 -5.93 5.27
N LEU A 23 -3.61 -5.48 6.15
CA LEU A 23 -3.53 -4.07 6.55
C LEU A 23 -3.21 -3.15 5.38
N VAL A 24 -2.27 -3.55 4.51
CA VAL A 24 -1.95 -2.79 3.29
C VAL A 24 -3.14 -2.73 2.34
N ALA A 25 -3.84 -3.85 2.13
CA ALA A 25 -5.03 -3.88 1.29
C ALA A 25 -6.16 -3.01 1.88
N LEU A 26 -6.40 -3.08 3.19
CA LEU A 26 -7.39 -2.24 3.88
C LEU A 26 -7.04 -0.75 3.80
N HIS A 27 -5.76 -0.40 3.95
CA HIS A 27 -5.29 0.97 3.76
C HIS A 27 -5.56 1.44 2.32
N SER A 28 -5.16 0.66 1.31
CA SER A 28 -5.43 0.98 -0.09
C SER A 28 -6.94 1.11 -0.35
N ALA A 29 -7.77 0.23 0.21
CA ALA A 29 -9.21 0.32 0.09
C ALA A 29 -9.78 1.58 0.76
N ALA A 30 -9.29 1.96 1.94
CA ALA A 30 -9.71 3.17 2.65
C ALA A 30 -9.39 4.44 1.86
N ILE A 31 -8.17 4.53 1.29
CA ILE A 31 -7.79 5.61 0.37
C ILE A 31 -8.70 5.59 -0.86
N GLY A 32 -8.98 4.41 -1.41
CA GLY A 32 -9.85 4.24 -2.57
C GLY A 32 -11.28 4.73 -2.36
N VAL A 33 -11.90 4.31 -1.25
CA VAL A 33 -13.22 4.77 -0.84
C VAL A 33 -13.21 6.28 -0.61
N GLY A 34 -12.23 6.81 0.13
CA GLY A 34 -12.12 8.25 0.38
C GLY A 34 -12.03 9.07 -0.92
N ALA A 35 -11.20 8.63 -1.86
CA ALA A 35 -11.06 9.29 -3.16
C ALA A 35 -12.34 9.21 -4.03
N LEU A 36 -13.17 8.18 -3.86
CA LEU A 36 -14.46 8.05 -4.56
C LEU A 36 -15.57 8.89 -3.95
N VAL A 37 -15.76 8.78 -2.63
CA VAL A 37 -16.92 9.34 -1.94
C VAL A 37 -16.70 10.77 -1.47
N ALA A 38 -15.45 11.12 -1.15
CA ALA A 38 -15.07 12.41 -0.58
C ALA A 38 -14.00 13.12 -1.43
N THR A 39 -14.06 12.96 -2.76
CA THR A 39 -13.02 13.43 -3.71
C THR A 39 -12.62 14.90 -3.52
N GLU A 40 -13.59 15.82 -3.62
CA GLU A 40 -13.35 17.27 -3.55
C GLU A 40 -12.80 17.67 -2.17
N TRP A 41 -13.40 17.12 -1.11
CA TRP A 41 -12.92 17.34 0.25
C TRP A 41 -11.50 16.80 0.45
N GLY A 42 -11.23 15.59 -0.04
CA GLY A 42 -9.93 14.93 0.08
C GLY A 42 -8.82 15.69 -0.65
N LEU A 43 -9.10 16.21 -1.84
CA LEU A 43 -8.19 17.10 -2.56
C LEU A 43 -7.86 18.34 -1.75
N ARG A 44 -8.87 19.03 -1.20
CA ARG A 44 -8.65 20.24 -0.39
C ARG A 44 -7.91 19.95 0.91
N PHE A 45 -8.30 18.90 1.62
CA PHE A 45 -7.63 18.45 2.85
C PHE A 45 -6.16 18.14 2.61
N SER A 46 -5.85 17.50 1.48
CA SER A 46 -4.48 17.18 1.10
C SER A 46 -3.68 18.37 0.56
N GLY A 47 -4.28 19.57 0.48
CA GLY A 47 -3.63 20.82 0.09
C GLY A 47 -3.69 21.13 -1.40
N PHE A 48 -4.45 20.37 -2.20
CA PHE A 48 -4.75 20.73 -3.58
C PHE A 48 -5.94 21.72 -3.64
N PRO A 49 -6.03 22.57 -4.68
CA PRO A 49 -7.12 23.54 -4.81
C PRO A 49 -8.51 22.92 -5.08
N GLY A 50 -8.58 21.61 -5.33
CA GLY A 50 -9.77 20.89 -5.82
C GLY A 50 -9.62 20.51 -7.29
N ALA A 51 -10.65 19.92 -7.89
CA ALA A 51 -10.63 19.54 -9.30
C ALA A 51 -12.01 19.64 -9.96
N SER A 52 -12.04 20.10 -11.22
CA SER A 52 -13.24 20.11 -12.04
C SER A 52 -12.87 19.78 -13.49
N PRO A 53 -13.39 18.69 -14.08
CA PRO A 53 -14.37 17.74 -13.53
C PRO A 53 -13.76 16.72 -12.56
N LEU A 54 -14.60 16.13 -11.69
CA LEU A 54 -14.18 15.13 -10.69
C LEU A 54 -13.95 13.71 -11.23
N PHE A 55 -14.15 13.48 -12.53
CA PHE A 55 -14.08 12.15 -13.13
C PHE A 55 -12.71 11.48 -12.91
N PHE A 56 -11.60 12.13 -13.31
CA PHE A 56 -10.26 11.57 -13.18
C PHE A 56 -9.80 11.40 -11.73
N PRO A 57 -9.99 12.38 -10.82
CA PRO A 57 -9.68 12.18 -9.41
C PRO A 57 -10.45 11.03 -8.76
N ARG A 58 -11.71 10.78 -9.18
CA ARG A 58 -12.47 9.61 -8.71
C ARG A 58 -11.92 8.29 -9.25
N GLN A 59 -11.35 8.26 -10.46
CA GLN A 59 -10.73 7.05 -11.00
C GLN A 59 -9.59 6.55 -10.14
N VAL A 60 -8.81 7.45 -9.51
CA VAL A 60 -7.78 7.08 -8.52
C VAL A 60 -8.38 6.17 -7.45
N GLY A 61 -9.59 6.47 -6.98
CA GLY A 61 -10.25 5.66 -5.98
C GLY A 61 -10.69 4.28 -6.48
N VAL A 62 -11.21 4.19 -7.71
CA VAL A 62 -11.51 2.89 -8.35
C VAL A 62 -10.25 2.03 -8.45
N PHE A 63 -9.14 2.59 -8.93
CA PHE A 63 -7.89 1.85 -9.08
C PHE A 63 -7.34 1.36 -7.74
N HIS A 64 -7.45 2.16 -6.68
CA HIS A 64 -7.07 1.74 -5.32
C HIS A 64 -7.88 0.54 -4.82
N LEU A 65 -9.19 0.48 -5.11
CA LEU A 65 -10.02 -0.68 -4.77
C LEU A 65 -9.62 -1.92 -5.57
N VAL A 66 -9.36 -1.75 -6.87
CA VAL A 66 -8.93 -2.85 -7.74
C VAL A 66 -7.61 -3.45 -7.23
N VAL A 67 -6.60 -2.62 -6.95
CA VAL A 67 -5.30 -3.13 -6.47
C VAL A 67 -5.40 -3.72 -5.06
N ALA A 68 -6.23 -3.16 -4.17
CA ALA A 68 -6.49 -3.77 -2.86
C ALA A 68 -7.04 -5.19 -2.99
N CYS A 69 -8.03 -5.40 -3.88
CA CYS A 69 -8.54 -6.73 -4.18
C CYS A 69 -7.46 -7.63 -4.80
N ALA A 70 -6.66 -7.10 -5.73
CA ALA A 70 -5.60 -7.86 -6.39
C ALA A 70 -4.54 -8.34 -5.39
N TYR A 71 -4.16 -7.53 -4.40
CA TYR A 71 -3.23 -7.93 -3.34
C TYR A 71 -3.78 -9.12 -2.53
N LEU A 72 -5.06 -9.06 -2.14
CA LEU A 72 -5.69 -10.14 -1.38
C LEU A 72 -5.85 -11.41 -2.22
N ILE A 73 -6.26 -11.29 -3.47
CA ILE A 73 -6.40 -12.43 -4.39
C ILE A 73 -5.04 -13.09 -4.63
N GLU A 74 -4.01 -12.30 -4.95
CA GLU A 74 -2.65 -12.79 -5.14
C GLU A 74 -2.17 -13.57 -3.92
N TYR A 75 -2.31 -12.98 -2.73
CA TYR A 75 -1.82 -13.59 -1.52
C TYR A 75 -2.61 -14.84 -1.12
N PHE A 76 -3.94 -14.79 -1.10
CA PHE A 76 -4.73 -15.91 -0.63
C PHE A 76 -4.81 -17.07 -1.62
N ARG A 77 -4.72 -16.81 -2.93
CA ARG A 77 -4.82 -17.84 -3.96
C ARG A 77 -3.46 -18.35 -4.43
N TYR A 78 -2.47 -17.47 -4.54
CA TYR A 78 -1.17 -17.78 -5.12
C TYR A 78 -0.01 -17.66 -4.14
N ARG A 79 -0.25 -17.19 -2.90
CA ARG A 79 0.79 -16.95 -1.87
C ARG A 79 1.89 -16.01 -2.33
N GLY A 80 1.58 -15.15 -3.31
CA GLY A 80 2.49 -14.14 -3.84
C GLY A 80 2.25 -12.77 -3.23
N ILE A 81 3.22 -11.87 -3.44
CA ILE A 81 3.18 -10.45 -3.05
C ILE A 81 3.62 -9.53 -4.19
N ALA A 82 3.80 -10.05 -5.40
CA ALA A 82 4.42 -9.34 -6.50
C ALA A 82 3.58 -8.15 -6.96
N VAL A 83 2.25 -8.29 -7.02
CA VAL A 83 1.34 -7.19 -7.37
C VAL A 83 1.47 -6.06 -6.34
N LEU A 84 1.46 -6.38 -5.05
CA LEU A 84 1.63 -5.38 -3.98
C LEU A 84 2.94 -4.62 -4.11
N VAL A 85 4.05 -5.36 -4.25
CA VAL A 85 5.39 -4.77 -4.34
C VAL A 85 5.53 -3.92 -5.58
N ILE A 86 5.13 -4.42 -6.76
CA ILE A 86 5.25 -3.70 -8.03
C ILE A 86 4.37 -2.45 -8.02
N THR A 87 3.11 -2.55 -7.61
CA THR A 87 2.21 -1.40 -7.59
C THR A 87 2.73 -0.30 -6.68
N LYS A 88 3.16 -0.63 -5.45
CA LYS A 88 3.70 0.37 -4.54
C LYS A 88 5.05 0.93 -4.99
N ALA A 89 5.93 0.11 -5.56
CA ALA A 89 7.19 0.60 -6.12
C ALA A 89 6.97 1.60 -7.27
N ILE A 90 6.02 1.31 -8.17
CA ILE A 90 5.61 2.24 -9.23
C ILE A 90 5.01 3.51 -8.64
N ALA A 91 4.16 3.42 -7.61
CA ALA A 91 3.59 4.58 -6.93
C ALA A 91 4.68 5.46 -6.31
N VAL A 92 5.64 4.89 -5.58
CA VAL A 92 6.78 5.63 -5.01
C VAL A 92 7.58 6.31 -6.11
N LEU A 93 7.92 5.59 -7.17
CA LEU A 93 8.66 6.15 -8.30
C LEU A 93 7.92 7.32 -8.94
N PHE A 94 6.62 7.18 -9.17
CA PHE A 94 5.77 8.22 -9.70
C PHE A 94 5.76 9.46 -8.79
N LEU A 95 5.49 9.28 -7.49
CA LEU A 95 5.41 10.38 -6.53
C LEU A 95 6.74 11.12 -6.39
N VAL A 96 7.86 10.39 -6.32
CA VAL A 96 9.21 10.98 -6.27
C VAL A 96 9.51 11.75 -7.56
N THR A 97 9.16 11.20 -8.71
CA THR A 97 9.35 11.89 -10.00
C THR A 97 8.54 13.18 -10.05
N MET A 98 7.27 13.16 -9.63
CA MET A 98 6.43 14.35 -9.61
C MET A 98 6.96 15.42 -8.64
N MET A 99 7.48 15.01 -7.47
CA MET A 99 8.12 15.95 -6.53
C MET A 99 9.41 16.58 -7.07
N ALA A 100 10.09 15.93 -8.01
CA ALA A 100 11.28 16.49 -8.66
C ALA A 100 10.93 17.54 -9.72
N VAL A 101 9.72 17.48 -10.29
CA VAL A 101 9.28 18.35 -11.39
C VAL A 101 8.41 19.51 -10.88
N ASP A 102 7.58 19.26 -9.86
CA ASP A 102 6.60 20.21 -9.35
C ASP A 102 6.68 20.41 -7.84
N ARG A 103 6.18 21.58 -7.38
CA ARG A 103 5.94 21.84 -5.96
C ARG A 103 4.60 21.27 -5.56
N LEU A 104 4.63 20.12 -4.89
CA LEU A 104 3.44 19.39 -4.51
C LEU A 104 3.06 19.60 -3.03
N PRO A 105 1.77 19.46 -2.68
CA PRO A 105 1.33 19.54 -1.30
C PRO A 105 1.97 18.49 -0.39
N TRP A 106 1.90 18.75 0.92
CA TRP A 106 2.48 17.94 1.98
C TRP A 106 2.09 16.45 1.93
N VAL A 107 0.90 16.12 1.40
CA VAL A 107 0.43 14.74 1.32
C VAL A 107 1.33 13.87 0.45
N VAL A 108 1.91 14.44 -0.61
CA VAL A 108 2.64 13.68 -1.63
C VAL A 108 3.91 13.03 -1.07
N PRO A 109 4.82 13.75 -0.38
CA PRO A 109 6.00 13.11 0.23
C PRO A 109 5.61 12.10 1.31
N ILE A 110 4.54 12.35 2.08
CA ILE A 110 4.07 11.40 3.10
C ILE A 110 3.55 10.12 2.45
N SER A 111 2.79 10.23 1.36
CA SER A 111 2.31 9.07 0.60
C SER A 111 3.47 8.27 0.01
N ALA A 112 4.48 8.94 -0.56
CA ALA A 112 5.66 8.27 -1.12
C ALA A 112 6.43 7.50 -0.02
N LEU A 113 6.62 8.13 1.14
CA LEU A 113 7.25 7.47 2.29
C LEU A 113 6.42 6.29 2.79
N GLY A 114 5.10 6.47 2.94
CA GLY A 114 4.18 5.44 3.39
C GLY A 114 4.19 4.22 2.49
N ASP A 115 4.10 4.43 1.17
CA ASP A 115 4.16 3.33 0.19
C ASP A 115 5.52 2.62 0.20
N GLY A 116 6.62 3.37 0.30
CA GLY A 116 7.96 2.81 0.40
C GLY A 116 8.14 1.95 1.66
N LEU A 117 7.69 2.43 2.81
CA LEU A 117 7.74 1.69 4.07
C LEU A 117 6.91 0.41 4.02
N MET A 118 5.73 0.44 3.38
CA MET A 118 4.91 -0.77 3.20
C MET A 118 5.61 -1.81 2.33
N VAL A 119 6.30 -1.41 1.25
CA VAL A 119 7.10 -2.33 0.43
C VAL A 119 8.22 -2.95 1.24
N VAL A 120 9.01 -2.13 1.95
CA VAL A 120 10.12 -2.62 2.77
C VAL A 120 9.62 -3.57 3.85
N ALA A 121 8.53 -3.23 4.54
CA ALA A 121 7.95 -4.06 5.59
C ALA A 121 7.46 -5.42 5.06
N VAL A 122 6.74 -5.43 3.93
CA VAL A 122 6.26 -6.68 3.33
C VAL A 122 7.43 -7.55 2.84
N LEU A 123 8.43 -6.97 2.17
CA LEU A 123 9.61 -7.72 1.73
C LEU A 123 10.42 -8.28 2.91
N ALA A 124 10.62 -7.48 3.97
CA ALA A 124 11.35 -7.89 5.16
C ALA A 124 10.68 -9.09 5.87
N VAL A 125 9.36 -9.20 5.78
CA VAL A 125 8.59 -10.31 6.36
C VAL A 125 8.45 -11.49 5.41
N HIS A 126 8.32 -11.27 4.10
CA HIS A 126 8.17 -12.33 3.10
C HIS A 126 9.48 -13.12 2.88
N LEU A 127 10.63 -12.45 2.89
CA LEU A 127 11.93 -13.10 2.67
C LEU A 127 12.24 -14.22 3.69
N PRO A 128 12.01 -14.04 5.01
CA PRO A 128 12.10 -15.12 5.99
C PRO A 128 11.11 -16.27 5.75
N VAL A 129 9.90 -15.99 5.26
CA VAL A 129 8.87 -17.02 4.98
C VAL A 129 9.27 -17.92 3.81
N LEU A 130 9.95 -17.37 2.80
CA LEU A 130 10.40 -18.13 1.63
C LEU A 130 11.63 -19.00 1.87
N ARG A 131 12.48 -18.68 2.86
CA ARG A 131 13.68 -19.49 3.16
C ARG A 131 13.24 -20.78 3.86
N PRO A 132 13.33 -21.95 3.21
CA PRO A 132 13.14 -23.21 3.90
C PRO A 132 14.24 -23.32 4.97
N ARG A 133 13.86 -23.64 6.21
CA ARG A 133 14.82 -24.04 7.24
C ARG A 133 15.47 -25.36 6.86
#